data_AF-A0A0Q5ZVZ8-F1
#
_entry.id   AF-A0A0Q5ZVZ8-F1
#
_cell.length_a   1.000
_cell.length_b   1.000
_cell.length_c   1.000
_cell.angle_alpha   90.00
_cell.angle_beta   90.00
_cell.angle_gamma   90.00
#
_symmetry.space_group_name_H-M   'P 1'
#
loop_
_entity.id
_entity.type
_entity.pdbx_description
1 polymer ?
#
loop_
_entity_poly.entity_id
_entity_poly.type
_entity_poly.pdbx_seq_one_letter_code
_entity_poly.pdbx_strand_id
1 'polypeptide(L)' 'MKKRFEYKTVIIEPKGFWGTKYDPVEIDKILNQHGSEGWELVVAESRDYGGTFYGVIYTFKREL' A
#
# COMPACT_ATOMS: atom_id res chain seq x y z
N MET A 1 27.97 10.00 -7.67
CA MET A 1 26.63 10.59 -7.94
C MET A 1 25.71 10.28 -6.78
N LYS A 2 24.80 11.19 -6.40
CA LYS A 2 23.77 10.90 -5.38
C LYS A 2 22.62 10.13 -6.05
N LYS A 3 22.13 9.08 -5.40
CA LYS A 3 20.92 8.38 -5.83
C LYS A 3 19.73 9.32 -5.76
N ARG A 4 18.84 9.24 -6.75
CA ARG A 4 17.55 9.94 -6.77
C ARG A 4 16.44 8.90 -6.71
N PHE A 5 15.32 9.26 -6.10
CA PHE A 5 14.21 8.34 -5.91
C PHE A 5 12.89 8.98 -6.32
N GLU A 6 12.01 8.16 -6.87
CA GLU A 6 10.59 8.43 -7.03
C GLU A 6 9.83 7.71 -5.92
N TYR A 7 8.77 8.32 -5.39
CA TYR A 7 7.91 7.74 -4.37
C TYR A 7 6.48 7.61 -4.88
N LYS A 8 5.80 6.54 -4.45
CA LYS A 8 4.40 6.27 -4.74
C LYS A 8 3.70 5.81 -3.47
N THR A 9 2.53 6.37 -3.19
CA THR A 9 1.69 5.95 -2.06
C THR A 9 0.37 5.41 -2.60
N VAL A 10 -0.04 4.25 -2.10
CA VAL A 10 -1.34 3.63 -2.40
C VAL A 10 -2.08 3.36 -1.09
N ILE A 11 -3.38 3.60 -1.11
CA ILE A 11 -4.25 3.30 0.04
C ILE A 11 -5.15 2.16 -0.39
N ILE A 12 -5.09 1.05 0.35
CA ILE A 12 -6.00 -0.07 0.14
C ILE A 12 -7.03 0.01 1.26
N GLU A 13 -8.28 0.23 0.88
CA GLU A 13 -9.42 0.31 1.78
C GLU A 13 -10.18 -1.03 1.80
N PRO A 14 -10.80 -1.40 2.93
CA PRO A 14 -11.72 -2.53 2.98
C PRO A 14 -12.87 -2.39 1.98
N LYS A 15 -13.23 -3.48 1.31
CA LYS A 15 -14.36 -3.52 0.35
C LYS A 15 -15.53 -4.35 0.91
N GLY A 16 -16.70 -4.25 0.27
CA GLY A 16 -17.89 -5.06 0.56
C GLY A 16 -19.02 -4.31 1.25
N PHE A 17 -20.21 -4.94 1.28
CA PHE A 17 -21.48 -4.32 1.73
C PHE A 17 -21.46 -3.81 3.19
N TRP A 18 -20.53 -4.32 4.01
CA TRP A 18 -20.33 -3.95 5.40
C TRP A 18 -18.93 -3.33 5.67
N GLY A 19 -18.14 -3.05 4.64
CA GLY A 19 -16.81 -2.44 4.80
C GLY A 19 -15.80 -3.29 5.59
N THR A 20 -16.01 -4.61 5.68
CA THR A 20 -15.17 -5.51 6.51
C THR A 20 -14.20 -6.37 5.70
N LYS A 21 -14.32 -6.43 4.37
CA LYS A 21 -13.49 -7.34 3.58
C LYS A 21 -12.16 -6.66 3.23
N TYR A 22 -11.16 -6.92 4.05
CA TYR A 22 -9.76 -6.62 3.79
C TYR A 22 -9.07 -7.93 3.40
N ASP A 23 -8.98 -8.21 2.09
CA ASP A 23 -8.58 -9.52 1.57
C ASP A 23 -7.06 -9.57 1.33
N PRO A 24 -6.28 -10.37 2.11
CA PRO A 24 -4.84 -10.49 1.93
C PRO A 24 -4.44 -10.87 0.51
N VAL A 25 -5.24 -11.68 -0.19
CA VAL A 25 -4.92 -12.12 -1.56
C VAL A 25 -4.98 -10.96 -2.56
N GLU A 26 -5.94 -10.05 -2.39
CA GLU A 26 -6.04 -8.85 -3.24
C GLU A 26 -4.90 -7.87 -2.94
N ILE A 27 -4.54 -7.72 -1.66
CA ILE A 27 -3.43 -6.87 -1.22
C ILE A 27 -2.12 -7.40 -1.80
N ASP A 28 -1.82 -8.70 -1.61
CA ASP A 28 -0.61 -9.34 -2.14
C ASP A 28 -0.51 -9.17 -3.65
N LYS A 29 -1.62 -9.28 -4.38
CA LYS A 29 -1.66 -9.04 -5.82
C LYS A 29 -1.23 -7.61 -6.18
N ILE A 30 -1.71 -6.60 -5.44
CA ILE A 30 -1.35 -5.19 -5.66
C ILE A 30 0.13 -4.95 -5.31
N LEU A 31 0.60 -5.46 -4.17
CA LEU A 31 1.99 -5.29 -3.74
C LEU A 31 2.96 -5.97 -4.71
N ASN A 32 2.65 -7.19 -5.16
CA ASN A 32 3.45 -7.93 -6.14
C ASN A 32 3.47 -7.24 -7.51
N GLN A 33 2.34 -6.67 -7.94
CA GLN A 33 2.29 -5.87 -9.17
C GLN A 33 3.28 -4.70 -9.10
N HIS A 34 3.27 -3.93 -8.01
CA HIS A 34 4.23 -2.83 -7.83
C HIS A 34 5.67 -3.33 -7.70
N GLY A 35 5.91 -4.45 -7.00
CA GLY A 35 7.22 -5.10 -6.97
C GLY A 35 7.75 -5.44 -8.36
N SER A 36 6.91 -5.99 -9.24
CA SER A 36 7.27 -6.31 -10.63
C SER A 36 7.56 -5.08 -11.50
N GLU A 37 7.00 -3.93 -11.14
CA GLU A 37 7.24 -2.62 -11.77
C GLU A 37 8.52 -1.93 -11.25
N GLY A 38 9.27 -2.60 -10.35
CA GLY A 38 10.52 -2.09 -9.77
C GLY A 38 10.32 -1.19 -8.55
N TRP A 39 9.14 -1.20 -7.93
CA TRP A 39 8.89 -0.48 -6.69
C TRP A 39 9.27 -1.32 -5.46
N GLU A 40 9.97 -0.71 -4.52
CA GLU A 40 10.32 -1.27 -3.23
C GLU A 40 9.36 -0.73 -2.16
N LEU A 41 8.65 -1.61 -1.45
CA LEU A 41 7.79 -1.22 -0.33
C LEU A 41 8.67 -0.75 0.84
N VAL A 42 8.40 0.45 1.36
CA VAL A 42 9.18 1.03 2.47
C VAL A 42 8.37 1.31 3.72
N VAL A 43 7.05 1.51 3.58
CA VAL A 43 6.15 1.75 4.72
C VAL A 43 4.83 1.05 4.45
N ALA A 44 4.29 0.40 5.48
CA ALA A 44 2.90 -0.02 5.58
C ALA A 44 2.37 0.48 6.93
N GLU A 45 1.36 1.34 6.92
CA GLU A 45 0.81 1.97 8.11
C GLU A 45 -0.72 1.86 8.14
N SER A 46 -1.29 1.45 9.26
CA SER A 46 -2.74 1.41 9.41
C SER A 46 -3.31 2.83 9.44
N ARG A 47 -4.40 3.03 8.70
CA ARG A 47 -5.17 4.26 8.70
C ARG A 47 -6.35 4.09 9.64
N ASP A 48 -6.12 4.41 10.90
CA ASP A 48 -7.14 4.32 11.95
C ASP A 48 -7.58 5.72 12.38
N TYR A 49 -8.89 5.92 12.55
CA TYR A 49 -9.43 7.16 13.12
C TYR A 49 -10.52 6.82 14.15
N GLY A 50 -10.33 7.30 15.38
CA GLY A 50 -11.28 7.04 16.47
C GLY A 50 -11.49 5.56 16.79
N GLY A 51 -10.47 4.71 16.60
CA GLY A 51 -10.57 3.25 16.78
C GLY A 51 -11.25 2.50 15.63
N THR A 52 -11.63 3.20 14.55
CA THR A 52 -12.17 2.60 13.33
C THR A 52 -11.06 2.44 12.29
N PHE A 53 -10.96 1.23 11.72
CA PHE A 53 -10.02 0.91 10.65
C PHE A 53 -10.57 1.35 9.28
N TYR A 54 -9.81 2.18 8.57
CA TYR A 54 -10.16 2.68 7.23
C TYR A 54 -9.32 2.08 6.11
N GLY A 55 -8.28 1.31 6.45
CA GLY A 55 -7.38 0.69 5.47
C GLY A 55 -5.92 0.81 5.88
N VAL A 56 -5.03 0.51 4.94
CA VAL A 56 -3.58 0.62 5.14
C VAL A 56 -2.99 1.47 4.02
N ILE A 57 -2.08 2.35 4.41
CA ILE A 57 -1.28 3.19 3.53
C ILE A 57 0.02 2.43 3.25
N TYR A 58 0.28 2.15 1.98
CA TYR A 58 1.52 1.56 1.51
C TYR A 58 2.32 2.59 0.73
N THR A 59 3.54 2.88 1.19
CA THR A 59 4.46 3.76 0.46
C THR A 59 5.61 2.96 -0.11
N PHE A 60 5.88 3.23 -1.38
CA PHE A 60 6.94 2.62 -2.16
C PHE A 60 7.95 3.68 -2.62
N LYS A 61 9.16 3.23 -2.91
CA LYS A 61 10.19 4.01 -3.61
C LYS A 61 10.77 3.21 -4.78
N ARG A 62 11.36 3.89 -5.76
CA ARG A 62 12.26 3.29 -6.75
C ARG A 62 13.36 4.27 -7.16
N GLU A 63 14.52 3.78 -7.58
CA GLU A 63 15.63 4.63 -8.05
C GLU A 63 15.29 5.23 -9.43
N LEU A 64 15.64 6.51 -9.63
CA LEU A 64 15.45 7.27 -10.88
C LEU A 64 16.68 7.23 -11.80
#